data_AF-A0ABD1RS72-F1
#
_entry.id   AF-A0ABD1RS72-F1
#
_cell.length_a   1.000
_cell.length_b   1.000
_cell.length_c   1.000
_cell.angle_alpha   90.00
_cell.angle_beta   90.00
_cell.angle_gamma   90.00
#
_symmetry.space_group_name_H-M   'P 1'
#
loop_
_entity.id
_entity.type
_entity.pdbx_description
1 polymer ?
#
loop_
_entity_poly.entity_id
_entity_poly.type
_entity_poly.pdbx_seq_one_letter_code
_entity_poly.pdbx_strand_id
1 'polypeptide(L)'
;MQMKVLGEFRNQKQEQKRRVAEASKADKEHQQALEGLKAALESVQIAYKQMEADLRESDSNLLNMTKQLDNANAAQKVAAEALEAANVEKRRLQEEAKSRDEEISGLRKELADAEEGKKAAEDGRKEAEAGKKEVEARLANAEADFVANFHNTEAYSNFADYFARIGQQEVMTVLQNDHPDFDVKSLEAKFPPPDAEGEGDS
;
A
#
# COMPACT_ATOMS: atom_id res chain seq x y z
N MET A 1 67.81 111.55 -62.56
CA MET A 1 68.18 110.39 -61.72
C MET A 1 67.46 110.34 -60.37
N GLN A 2 67.15 111.46 -59.70
CA GLN A 2 66.50 111.44 -58.36
C GLN A 2 65.08 110.83 -58.30
N MET A 3 64.27 110.90 -59.38
CA MET A 3 62.93 110.30 -59.42
C MET A 3 62.92 108.76 -59.42
N LYS A 4 63.99 108.11 -59.92
CA LYS A 4 64.05 106.64 -60.07
C LYS A 4 64.32 105.96 -58.72
N VAL A 5 65.22 106.55 -57.93
CA VAL A 5 65.59 106.09 -56.56
C VAL A 5 64.41 106.21 -55.59
N LEU A 6 63.60 107.27 -55.70
CA LEU A 6 62.36 107.44 -54.90
C LEU A 6 61.27 106.40 -55.25
N GLY A 7 61.21 105.96 -56.50
CA GLY A 7 60.30 104.90 -56.95
C GLY A 7 60.70 103.53 -56.41
N GLU A 8 61.99 103.20 -56.47
CA GLU A 8 62.56 101.94 -55.94
C GLU A 8 62.41 101.85 -54.41
N PHE A 9 62.63 102.95 -53.69
CA PHE A 9 62.45 103.00 -52.23
C PHE A 9 60.97 102.87 -51.82
N ARG A 10 60.03 103.44 -52.59
CA ARG A 10 58.58 103.22 -52.37
C ARG A 10 58.18 101.78 -52.63
N ASN A 11 58.70 101.16 -53.69
CA ASN A 11 58.44 99.74 -53.98
C ASN A 11 59.01 98.84 -52.88
N GLN A 12 60.25 99.06 -52.45
CA GLN A 12 60.83 98.31 -51.32
C GLN A 12 60.00 98.46 -50.04
N LYS A 13 59.53 99.68 -49.72
CA LYS A 13 58.70 99.93 -48.54
C LYS A 13 57.32 99.29 -48.65
N GLN A 14 56.74 99.20 -49.85
CA GLN A 14 55.50 98.45 -50.09
C GLN A 14 55.72 96.94 -49.99
N GLU A 15 56.81 96.43 -50.56
CA GLU A 15 57.21 95.02 -50.49
C GLU A 15 57.42 94.59 -49.04
N GLN A 16 58.10 95.42 -48.25
CA GLN A 16 58.36 95.17 -46.82
C GLN A 16 57.06 95.20 -46.01
N LYS A 17 56.13 96.11 -46.32
CA LYS A 17 54.78 96.12 -45.71
C LYS A 17 53.97 94.86 -46.08
N ARG A 18 54.05 94.38 -47.32
CA ARG A 18 53.39 93.15 -47.76
C ARG A 18 53.94 91.94 -47.01
N ARG A 19 55.27 91.80 -46.93
CA ARG A 19 55.90 90.68 -46.20
C ARG A 19 55.55 90.67 -44.71
N VAL A 20 55.49 91.85 -44.07
CA VAL A 20 55.05 91.95 -42.66
C VAL A 20 53.58 91.61 -42.50
N ALA A 21 52.71 92.02 -43.44
CA ALA A 21 51.29 91.66 -43.42
C ALA A 21 51.06 90.16 -43.66
N GLU A 22 51.81 89.54 -44.57
CA GLU A 22 51.78 88.10 -44.84
C GLU A 22 52.29 87.28 -43.64
N ALA A 23 53.42 87.69 -43.03
CA ALA A 23 53.92 87.05 -41.81
C ALA A 23 52.92 87.17 -40.65
N SER A 24 52.29 88.34 -40.48
CA SER A 24 51.25 88.53 -39.46
C SER A 24 49.99 87.71 -39.72
N LYS A 25 49.62 87.49 -41.00
CA LYS A 25 48.52 86.61 -41.38
C LYS A 25 48.85 85.15 -41.09
N ALA A 26 50.07 84.71 -41.45
CA ALA A 26 50.55 83.36 -41.17
C ALA A 26 50.63 83.07 -39.65
N ASP A 27 51.08 84.03 -38.84
CA ASP A 27 51.11 83.89 -37.37
C ASP A 27 49.70 83.75 -36.78
N LYS A 28 48.72 84.51 -37.30
CA LYS A 28 47.31 84.39 -36.87
C LYS A 28 46.70 83.04 -37.28
N GLU A 29 46.98 82.56 -38.48
CA GLU A 29 46.54 81.24 -38.95
C GLU A 29 47.18 80.12 -38.11
N HIS A 30 48.46 80.25 -37.76
CA HIS A 30 49.14 79.33 -36.85
C HIS A 30 48.55 79.35 -35.44
N GLN A 31 48.22 80.53 -34.90
CA GLN A 31 47.54 80.64 -33.61
C GLN A 31 46.16 79.98 -33.63
N GLN A 32 45.36 80.22 -34.68
CA GLN A 32 44.06 79.57 -34.83
C GLN A 32 44.19 78.04 -34.96
N ALA A 33 45.19 77.54 -35.69
CA ALA A 33 45.45 76.12 -35.79
C ALA A 33 45.86 75.49 -34.44
N LEU A 34 46.67 76.20 -33.64
CA LEU A 34 47.05 75.78 -32.29
C LEU A 34 45.86 75.75 -31.33
N GLU A 35 44.99 76.76 -31.39
CA GLU A 35 43.75 76.77 -30.60
C GLU A 35 42.81 75.62 -31.00
N GLY A 36 42.68 75.35 -32.30
CA GLY A 36 41.91 74.21 -32.81
C GLY A 36 42.47 72.86 -32.33
N LEU A 37 43.79 72.68 -32.36
CA LEU A 37 44.45 71.48 -31.85
C LEU A 37 44.27 71.29 -30.34
N LYS A 38 44.32 72.38 -29.56
CA LYS A 38 44.06 72.32 -28.11
C LYS A 38 42.62 71.90 -27.81
N ALA A 39 41.64 72.49 -28.49
CA ALA A 39 40.23 72.12 -28.32
C ALA A 39 39.98 70.65 -28.71
N ALA A 40 40.61 70.17 -29.79
CA ALA A 40 40.52 68.77 -30.18
C ALA A 40 41.14 67.83 -29.13
N LEU A 41 42.30 68.20 -28.56
CA LEU A 41 42.94 67.41 -27.50
C LEU A 41 42.07 67.34 -26.23
N GLU A 42 41.49 68.46 -25.80
CA GLU A 42 40.57 68.49 -24.66
C GLU A 42 39.33 67.62 -24.90
N SER A 43 38.75 67.69 -26.09
CA SER A 43 37.62 66.84 -26.49
C SER A 43 37.97 65.35 -26.43
N VAL A 44 39.13 64.96 -26.97
CA VAL A 44 39.61 63.56 -26.91
C VAL A 44 39.86 63.11 -25.47
N GLN A 45 40.40 63.99 -24.60
CA GLN A 45 40.61 63.67 -23.19
C GLN A 45 39.29 63.46 -22.44
N ILE A 46 38.26 64.25 -22.75
CA ILE A 46 36.92 64.07 -22.19
C ILE A 46 36.33 62.73 -22.68
N ALA A 47 36.41 62.46 -23.98
CA ALA A 47 35.93 61.20 -24.56
C ALA A 47 36.64 59.97 -23.97
N TYR A 48 37.96 60.05 -23.76
CA TYR A 48 38.74 58.98 -23.15
C TYR A 48 38.30 58.69 -21.71
N LYS A 49 38.11 59.73 -20.89
CA LYS A 49 37.62 59.56 -19.50
C LYS A 49 36.22 58.98 -19.46
N GLN A 50 35.35 59.36 -20.39
CA GLN A 50 34.03 58.78 -20.51
C GLN A 50 34.12 57.29 -20.86
N MET A 51 34.97 56.93 -21.83
CA MET A 51 35.18 55.54 -22.22
C MET A 51 35.77 54.68 -21.08
N GLU A 52 36.66 55.24 -20.24
CA GLU A 52 37.14 54.54 -19.04
C GLU A 52 36.02 54.30 -18.01
N ALA A 53 35.11 55.26 -17.85
CA ALA A 53 33.96 55.10 -16.96
C ALA A 53 33.00 54.02 -17.49
N ASP A 54 32.67 54.08 -18.78
CA ASP A 54 31.80 53.11 -19.45
C ASP A 54 32.39 51.70 -19.39
N LEU A 55 33.71 51.55 -19.56
CA LEU A 55 34.40 50.26 -19.45
C LEU A 55 34.30 49.68 -18.02
N ARG A 56 34.51 50.50 -16.98
CA ARG A 56 34.38 50.06 -15.59
C ARG A 56 32.95 49.66 -15.24
N GLU A 57 31.96 50.39 -15.75
CA GLU A 57 30.55 50.04 -15.58
C GLU A 57 30.23 48.71 -16.27
N SER A 58 30.71 48.53 -17.51
CA SER A 58 30.57 47.27 -18.24
C SER A 58 31.19 46.09 -17.48
N ASP A 59 32.40 46.24 -16.94
CA ASP A 59 33.07 45.20 -16.16
C ASP A 59 32.29 44.83 -14.89
N SER A 60 31.75 45.84 -14.18
CA SER A 60 30.88 45.64 -13.02
C SER A 60 29.61 44.88 -13.40
N ASN A 61 28.99 45.25 -14.52
CA ASN A 61 27.80 44.58 -15.03
C ASN A 61 28.08 43.13 -15.43
N LEU A 62 29.20 42.85 -16.11
CA LEU A 62 29.62 41.50 -16.47
C LEU A 62 29.87 40.64 -15.23
N LEU A 63 30.50 41.19 -14.19
CA LEU A 63 30.71 40.46 -12.93
C LEU A 63 29.37 40.12 -12.25
N ASN A 64 28.42 41.06 -12.24
CA ASN A 64 27.09 40.84 -11.68
C ASN A 64 26.31 39.78 -12.49
N MET A 65 26.35 39.84 -13.82
CA MET A 65 25.71 38.84 -14.68
C MET A 65 26.33 37.45 -14.49
N THR A 66 27.65 37.36 -14.33
CA THR A 66 28.34 36.08 -14.07
C THR A 66 27.85 35.46 -12.76
N LYS A 67 27.78 36.25 -11.68
CA LYS A 67 27.22 35.77 -10.40
C LYS A 67 25.76 35.33 -10.51
N GLN A 68 24.95 36.07 -11.28
CA GLN A 68 23.56 35.69 -11.51
C GLN A 68 23.44 34.37 -12.28
N LEU A 69 24.28 34.16 -13.29
CA LEU A 69 24.35 32.91 -14.05
C LEU A 69 24.79 31.73 -13.17
N ASP A 70 25.81 31.92 -12.33
CA ASP A 70 26.26 30.87 -11.41
C ASP A 70 25.16 30.47 -10.42
N ASN A 71 24.44 31.46 -9.88
CA ASN A 71 23.30 31.21 -9.01
C ASN A 71 22.15 30.50 -9.73
N ALA A 72 21.84 30.90 -10.97
CA ALA A 72 20.82 30.24 -11.78
C ALA A 72 21.18 28.80 -12.10
N ASN A 73 22.44 28.53 -12.45
CA ASN A 73 22.95 27.18 -12.70
C ASN A 73 22.87 26.30 -11.45
N ALA A 74 23.25 26.83 -10.28
CA ALA A 74 23.12 26.12 -9.01
C ALA A 74 21.65 25.80 -8.69
N ALA A 75 20.75 26.75 -8.87
CA ALA A 75 19.32 26.55 -8.67
C ALA A 75 18.74 25.49 -9.63
N GLN A 76 19.15 25.52 -10.91
CA GLN A 76 18.74 24.53 -11.90
C GLN A 76 19.22 23.12 -11.54
N LYS A 77 20.46 23.00 -11.05
CA LYS A 77 21.00 21.72 -10.59
C LYS A 77 20.18 21.15 -9.42
N VAL A 78 19.90 21.97 -8.41
CA VAL A 78 19.08 21.55 -7.26
C VAL A 78 17.67 21.14 -7.70
N ALA A 79 17.06 21.89 -8.61
CA ALA A 79 15.74 21.55 -9.15
C ALA A 79 15.74 20.22 -9.91
N ALA A 80 16.80 19.93 -10.67
CA ALA A 80 16.95 18.67 -11.38
C ALA A 80 17.10 17.48 -10.42
N GLU A 81 17.95 17.62 -9.39
CA GLU A 81 18.13 16.60 -8.36
C GLU A 81 16.84 16.32 -7.58
N ALA A 82 16.09 17.37 -7.23
CA ALA A 82 14.79 17.24 -6.57
C ALA A 82 13.76 16.52 -7.46
N LEU A 83 13.74 16.81 -8.77
CA LEU A 83 12.86 16.15 -9.72
C LEU A 83 13.22 14.66 -9.90
N GLU A 84 14.52 14.34 -9.93
CA GLU A 84 14.98 12.95 -10.00
C GLU A 84 14.58 12.17 -8.73
N ALA A 85 14.82 12.73 -7.54
CA ALA A 85 14.41 12.13 -6.28
C ALA A 85 12.89 11.90 -6.21
N ALA A 86 12.09 12.88 -6.64
CA ALA A 86 10.65 12.75 -6.70
C ALA A 86 10.19 11.65 -7.67
N ASN A 87 10.86 11.50 -8.80
CA ASN A 87 10.56 10.44 -9.76
C ASN A 87 10.92 9.04 -9.24
N VAL A 88 12.03 8.91 -8.51
CA VAL A 88 12.40 7.67 -7.84
C VAL A 88 11.35 7.28 -6.81
N GLU A 89 10.95 8.20 -5.94
CA GLU A 89 9.93 7.95 -4.92
C GLU A 89 8.57 7.60 -5.54
N LYS A 90 8.19 8.29 -6.63
CA LYS A 90 6.96 7.96 -7.38
C LYS A 90 6.97 6.51 -7.89
N ARG A 91 8.10 6.02 -8.42
CA ARG A 91 8.20 4.61 -8.88
C ARG A 91 8.09 3.65 -7.71
N ARG A 92 8.79 3.93 -6.60
CA ARG A 92 8.73 3.13 -5.37
C ARG A 92 7.29 2.99 -4.87
N LEU A 93 6.55 4.09 -4.77
CA LEU A 93 5.15 4.10 -4.35
C LEU A 93 4.23 3.34 -5.31
N GLN A 94 4.51 3.39 -6.63
CA GLN A 94 3.76 2.60 -7.61
C GLN A 94 3.98 1.09 -7.47
N GLU A 95 5.21 0.68 -7.15
CA GLU A 95 5.53 -0.73 -6.89
C GLU A 95 4.88 -1.21 -5.59
N GLU A 96 4.93 -0.41 -4.52
CA GLU A 96 4.23 -0.71 -3.26
C GLU A 96 2.71 -0.83 -3.45
N ALA A 97 2.11 0.07 -4.24
CA ALA A 97 0.68 0.02 -4.53
C ALA A 97 0.29 -1.28 -5.25
N LYS A 98 1.06 -1.69 -6.27
CA LYS A 98 0.83 -2.96 -6.98
C LYS A 98 0.96 -4.17 -6.06
N SER A 99 1.98 -4.20 -5.22
CA SER A 99 2.17 -5.29 -4.25
C SER A 99 1.01 -5.38 -3.27
N ARG A 100 0.49 -4.25 -2.78
CA ARG A 100 -0.69 -4.23 -1.91
C ARG A 100 -1.96 -4.67 -2.64
N ASP A 101 -2.12 -4.31 -3.91
CA ASP A 101 -3.27 -4.76 -4.71
C ASP A 101 -3.26 -6.29 -4.90
N GLU A 102 -2.08 -6.88 -5.10
CA GLU A 102 -1.91 -8.34 -5.16
C GLU A 102 -2.25 -9.01 -3.82
N GLU A 103 -1.78 -8.45 -2.70
CA GLU A 103 -2.10 -8.94 -1.35
C GLU A 103 -3.61 -8.87 -1.07
N ILE A 104 -4.25 -7.74 -1.36
CA ILE A 104 -5.70 -7.55 -1.19
C ILE A 104 -6.48 -8.56 -2.06
N SER A 105 -6.02 -8.82 -3.28
CA SER A 105 -6.63 -9.82 -4.16
C SER A 105 -6.54 -11.23 -3.56
N GLY A 106 -5.37 -11.60 -3.01
CA GLY A 106 -5.16 -12.86 -2.30
C GLY A 106 -6.10 -13.02 -1.11
N LEU A 107 -6.15 -12.00 -0.24
CA LEU A 107 -7.03 -12.00 0.94
C LEU A 107 -8.52 -12.09 0.57
N ARG A 108 -8.94 -11.45 -0.53
CA ARG A 108 -10.32 -11.57 -1.03
C ARG A 108 -10.66 -12.99 -1.47
N LYS A 109 -9.70 -13.69 -2.09
CA LYS A 109 -9.88 -15.09 -2.46
C LYS A 109 -9.98 -15.99 -1.23
N GLU A 110 -9.07 -15.82 -0.27
CA GLU A 110 -9.11 -16.58 0.99
C GLU A 110 -10.42 -16.36 1.77
N LEU A 111 -10.94 -15.13 1.78
CA LEU A 111 -12.22 -14.81 2.40
C LEU A 111 -13.38 -15.55 1.69
N ALA A 112 -13.39 -15.57 0.37
CA ALA A 112 -14.42 -16.28 -0.40
C ALA A 112 -14.36 -17.80 -0.12
N ASP A 113 -13.16 -18.39 -0.11
CA ASP A 113 -12.96 -19.81 0.20
C ASP A 113 -13.42 -20.13 1.64
N ALA A 114 -13.15 -19.24 2.60
CA ALA A 114 -13.59 -19.39 3.98
C ALA A 114 -15.12 -19.27 4.14
N GLU A 115 -15.77 -18.38 3.40
CA GLU A 115 -17.23 -18.26 3.36
C GLU A 115 -17.90 -19.51 2.78
N GLU A 116 -17.32 -20.08 1.72
CA GLU A 116 -17.78 -21.36 1.16
C GLU A 116 -17.61 -22.50 2.18
N GLY A 117 -16.44 -22.59 2.82
CA GLY A 117 -16.18 -23.57 3.88
C GLY A 117 -17.16 -23.46 5.06
N LYS A 118 -17.50 -22.23 5.47
CA LYS A 118 -18.50 -21.98 6.52
C LYS A 118 -19.89 -22.48 6.11
N LYS A 119 -20.30 -22.25 4.86
CA LYS A 119 -21.59 -22.72 4.35
C LYS A 119 -21.64 -24.25 4.32
N ALA A 120 -20.59 -24.90 3.81
CA ALA A 120 -20.49 -26.36 3.79
C ALA A 120 -20.55 -26.96 5.21
N ALA A 121 -19.89 -26.33 6.18
CA ALA A 121 -19.94 -26.76 7.58
C ALA A 121 -21.36 -26.60 8.18
N GLU A 122 -22.08 -25.53 7.84
CA GLU A 122 -23.46 -25.33 8.28
C GLU A 122 -24.41 -26.38 7.68
N ASP A 123 -24.25 -26.70 6.40
CA ASP A 123 -25.04 -27.71 5.72
C ASP A 123 -24.76 -29.11 6.30
N GLY A 124 -23.49 -29.46 6.51
CA GLY A 124 -23.11 -30.72 7.17
C GLY A 124 -23.63 -30.83 8.60
N ARG A 125 -23.69 -29.71 9.34
CA ARG A 125 -24.31 -29.67 10.68
C ARG A 125 -25.81 -29.97 10.63
N LYS A 126 -26.54 -29.39 9.67
CA LYS A 126 -27.98 -29.66 9.49
C LYS A 126 -28.25 -31.12 9.16
N GLU A 127 -27.43 -31.70 8.28
CA GLU A 127 -27.52 -33.12 7.92
C GLU A 127 -27.25 -34.02 9.12
N ALA A 128 -26.19 -33.74 9.90
CA ALA A 128 -25.88 -34.48 11.12
C ALA A 128 -27.01 -34.40 12.16
N GLU A 129 -27.64 -33.24 12.33
CA GLU A 129 -28.79 -33.07 13.23
C GLU A 129 -30.01 -33.85 12.75
N ALA A 130 -30.27 -33.88 11.43
CA ALA A 130 -31.34 -34.68 10.84
C ALA A 130 -31.09 -36.18 11.05
N GLY A 131 -29.87 -36.66 10.79
CA GLY A 131 -29.47 -38.04 11.03
C GLY A 131 -29.60 -38.44 12.50
N LYS A 132 -29.23 -37.55 13.43
CA LYS A 132 -29.41 -37.79 14.88
C LYS A 132 -30.89 -38.00 15.23
N LYS A 133 -31.79 -37.14 14.72
CA LYS A 133 -33.24 -37.27 14.95
C LYS A 133 -33.80 -38.57 14.37
N GLU A 134 -33.32 -39.00 13.20
CA GLU A 134 -33.73 -40.27 12.60
C GLU A 134 -33.29 -41.47 13.45
N VAL A 135 -32.06 -41.46 13.96
CA VAL A 135 -31.55 -42.51 14.85
C VAL A 135 -32.35 -42.56 16.16
N GLU A 136 -32.61 -41.40 16.77
CA GLU A 136 -33.43 -41.30 17.99
C GLU A 136 -34.85 -41.83 17.75
N ALA A 137 -35.47 -41.49 16.61
CA ALA A 137 -36.79 -41.99 16.26
C ALA A 137 -36.82 -43.51 16.02
N ARG A 138 -35.79 -44.06 15.35
CA ARG A 138 -35.65 -45.51 15.16
C ARG A 138 -35.46 -46.25 16.48
N LEU A 139 -34.63 -45.71 17.37
CA LEU A 139 -34.41 -46.29 18.69
C LEU A 139 -35.70 -46.29 19.51
N ALA A 140 -36.40 -45.16 19.57
CA ALA A 140 -37.68 -45.06 20.29
C ALA A 140 -38.73 -46.05 19.73
N ASN A 141 -38.79 -46.22 18.40
CA ASN A 141 -39.68 -47.20 17.79
C ASN A 141 -39.28 -48.65 18.11
N ALA A 142 -37.99 -48.97 18.08
CA ALA A 142 -37.48 -50.30 18.42
C ALA A 142 -37.74 -50.63 19.90
N GLU A 143 -37.56 -49.67 20.80
CA GLU A 143 -37.88 -49.80 22.22
C GLU A 143 -39.39 -50.03 22.43
N ALA A 144 -40.24 -49.25 21.76
CA ALA A 144 -41.69 -49.41 21.85
C ALA A 144 -42.14 -50.79 21.34
N ASP A 145 -41.58 -51.25 20.21
CA ASP A 145 -41.87 -52.57 19.64
C ASP A 145 -41.41 -53.71 20.56
N PHE A 146 -40.21 -53.58 21.13
CA PHE A 146 -39.70 -54.54 22.12
C PHE A 146 -40.62 -54.63 23.34
N VAL A 147 -41.03 -53.50 23.92
CA VAL A 147 -41.91 -53.48 25.09
C VAL A 147 -43.28 -54.07 24.76
N ALA A 148 -43.87 -53.70 23.62
CA ALA A 148 -45.17 -54.22 23.19
C ALA A 148 -45.14 -55.75 22.99
N ASN A 149 -44.03 -56.28 22.46
CA ASN A 149 -43.87 -57.69 22.16
C ASN A 149 -43.08 -58.46 23.21
N PHE A 150 -42.76 -57.86 24.36
CA PHE A 150 -41.88 -58.47 25.36
C PHE A 150 -42.38 -59.84 25.82
N HIS A 151 -43.69 -60.00 26.00
CA HIS A 151 -44.33 -61.26 26.37
C HIS A 151 -44.13 -62.40 25.36
N ASN A 152 -43.81 -62.07 24.11
CA ASN A 152 -43.52 -63.03 23.05
C ASN A 152 -42.01 -63.33 22.91
N THR A 153 -41.18 -62.76 23.79
CA THR A 153 -39.74 -62.99 23.77
C THR A 153 -39.35 -64.18 24.62
N GLU A 154 -38.26 -64.84 24.23
CA GLU A 154 -37.63 -65.91 25.03
C GLU A 154 -37.27 -65.41 26.44
N ALA A 155 -36.87 -64.14 26.57
CA ALA A 155 -36.57 -63.52 27.85
C ALA A 155 -37.79 -63.49 28.79
N TYR A 156 -38.99 -63.20 28.28
CA TYR A 156 -40.21 -63.25 29.08
C TYR A 156 -40.61 -64.68 29.41
N SER A 157 -40.51 -65.63 28.46
CA SER A 157 -40.79 -67.04 28.75
C SER A 157 -39.92 -67.53 29.90
N ASN A 158 -38.60 -67.30 29.83
CA ASN A 158 -37.67 -67.67 30.89
C ASN A 158 -37.99 -66.98 32.23
N PHE A 159 -38.37 -65.71 32.21
CA PHE A 159 -38.79 -64.97 33.40
C PHE A 159 -40.09 -65.53 34.00
N ALA A 160 -41.11 -65.77 33.19
CA ALA A 160 -42.40 -66.30 33.62
C ALA A 160 -42.24 -67.71 34.20
N ASP A 161 -41.45 -68.57 33.53
CA ASP A 161 -41.13 -69.91 34.01
C ASP A 161 -40.43 -69.87 35.37
N TYR A 162 -39.45 -68.98 35.55
CA TYR A 162 -38.77 -68.82 36.84
C TYR A 162 -39.74 -68.46 37.99
N PHE A 163 -40.63 -67.50 37.79
CA PHE A 163 -41.59 -67.10 38.83
C PHE A 163 -42.71 -68.12 39.05
N ALA A 164 -43.16 -68.80 37.99
CA ALA A 164 -44.11 -69.90 38.11
C ALA A 164 -43.52 -71.02 39.00
N ARG A 165 -42.23 -71.35 38.83
CA ARG A 165 -41.52 -72.33 39.66
C ARG A 165 -41.50 -71.93 41.14
N ILE A 166 -41.14 -70.67 41.44
CA ILE A 166 -41.11 -70.17 42.82
C ILE A 166 -42.51 -70.21 43.45
N GLY A 167 -43.52 -69.67 42.76
CA GLY A 167 -44.88 -69.63 43.28
C GLY A 167 -45.44 -71.03 43.53
N GLN A 168 -45.16 -71.99 42.65
CA GLN A 168 -45.54 -73.39 42.84
C GLN A 168 -44.88 -73.98 44.09
N GLN A 169 -43.58 -73.76 44.31
CA GLN A 169 -42.88 -74.23 45.50
C GLN A 169 -43.45 -73.62 46.79
N GLU A 170 -43.74 -72.31 46.79
CA GLU A 170 -44.35 -71.64 47.95
C GLU A 170 -45.73 -72.20 48.27
N VAL A 171 -46.59 -72.39 47.26
CA VAL A 171 -47.93 -72.96 47.45
C VAL A 171 -47.87 -74.39 47.97
N MET A 172 -46.99 -75.23 47.42
CA MET A 172 -46.81 -76.60 47.94
C MET A 172 -46.34 -76.59 49.39
N THR A 173 -45.42 -75.69 49.74
CA THR A 173 -44.90 -75.54 51.11
C THR A 173 -46.02 -75.13 52.08
N VAL A 174 -46.86 -74.17 51.72
CA VAL A 174 -47.98 -73.73 52.55
C VAL A 174 -49.02 -74.83 52.71
N LEU A 175 -49.39 -75.53 51.63
CA LEU A 175 -50.36 -76.63 51.69
C LEU A 175 -49.88 -77.77 52.58
N GLN A 176 -48.58 -78.12 52.53
CA GLN A 176 -47.99 -79.14 53.41
C GLN A 176 -48.04 -78.71 54.89
N ASN A 177 -47.85 -77.42 55.18
CA ASN A 177 -47.79 -76.92 56.55
C ASN A 177 -49.18 -76.69 57.17
N ASP A 178 -50.11 -76.10 56.43
CA ASP A 178 -51.41 -75.65 56.97
C ASP A 178 -52.54 -76.67 56.73
N HIS A 179 -52.36 -77.56 55.75
CA HIS A 179 -53.33 -78.60 55.39
C HIS A 179 -52.65 -79.97 55.23
N PRO A 180 -52.11 -80.57 56.31
CA PRO A 180 -51.30 -81.79 56.23
C PRO A 180 -52.07 -83.02 55.72
N ASP A 181 -53.41 -83.00 55.80
CA ASP A 181 -54.29 -84.06 55.29
C ASP A 181 -54.56 -83.94 53.77
N PHE A 182 -54.11 -82.84 53.16
CA PHE A 182 -54.22 -82.63 51.72
C PHE A 182 -53.13 -83.42 50.99
N ASP A 183 -53.49 -84.19 49.96
CA ASP A 183 -52.55 -85.01 49.21
C ASP A 183 -51.70 -84.18 48.24
N VAL A 184 -50.69 -83.51 48.80
CA VAL A 184 -49.75 -82.66 48.05
C VAL A 184 -48.95 -83.47 47.03
N LYS A 185 -48.70 -84.76 47.27
CA LYS A 185 -47.95 -85.62 46.33
C LYS A 185 -48.71 -85.86 45.02
N SER A 186 -50.04 -85.96 45.09
CA SER A 186 -50.89 -86.03 43.88
C SER A 186 -50.89 -84.72 43.09
N LEU A 187 -50.72 -83.58 43.76
CA LEU A 187 -50.53 -82.30 43.08
C LEU A 187 -49.13 -82.14 42.50
N GLU A 188 -48.07 -82.50 43.21
CA GLU A 188 -46.69 -82.52 42.70
C GLU A 188 -46.54 -83.46 41.49
N ALA A 189 -47.28 -84.57 41.44
CA ALA A 189 -47.28 -85.45 40.27
C ALA A 189 -47.97 -84.83 39.04
N LYS A 190 -48.93 -83.92 39.24
CA LYS A 190 -49.63 -83.19 38.15
C LYS A 190 -48.90 -81.92 37.74
N PHE A 191 -48.13 -81.36 38.65
CA PHE A 191 -47.29 -80.19 38.46
C PHE A 191 -45.89 -80.55 38.95
N PRO A 192 -45.10 -81.27 38.14
CA PRO A 192 -43.77 -81.70 38.54
C PRO A 192 -42.83 -80.51 38.74
N PRO A 193 -41.84 -80.62 39.64
CA PRO A 193 -40.78 -79.64 39.73
C PRO A 193 -39.98 -79.61 38.42
N PRO A 194 -39.47 -78.43 38.03
CA PRO A 194 -38.91 -78.18 36.69
C PRO A 194 -37.66 -79.01 36.34
N ASP A 195 -37.00 -79.61 37.32
CA ASP A 195 -35.81 -80.45 37.08
C ASP A 195 -36.17 -81.92 36.80
N ALA A 196 -37.47 -82.26 36.73
CA ALA A 196 -37.94 -83.61 36.47
C ALA A 196 -37.98 -83.99 34.97
N GLU A 197 -37.89 -83.03 34.04
CA GLU A 197 -37.92 -83.27 32.59
C GLU A 197 -36.67 -82.76 31.84
N GLY A 198 -35.50 -82.83 32.49
CA GLY A 198 -34.21 -82.39 31.95
C GLY A 198 -33.17 -83.49 31.69
N GLU A 199 -33.56 -84.76 31.60
CA GLU A 199 -32.70 -85.85 31.10
C GLU A 199 -33.39 -86.52 29.90
N GLY A 200 -33.26 -85.93 28.71
CA GLY A 200 -33.83 -86.49 27.48
C GLY A 200 -33.28 -85.83 26.22
N ASP A 201 -32.32 -86.52 25.61
CA ASP A 201 -31.78 -86.41 24.24
C ASP A 201 -30.81 -85.26 23.88
N SER A 202 -29.54 -85.69 23.76
CA SER A 202 -28.51 -85.17 22.86
C SER A 202 -28.77 -85.57 21.41
#